data_AF-A0A524KHU2-F1
#
_entry.id   AF-A0A524KHU2-F1
#
_cell.length_a   1.000
_cell.length_b   1.000
_cell.length_c   1.000
_cell.angle_alpha   90.00
_cell.angle_beta   90.00
_cell.angle_gamma   90.00
#
_symmetry.space_group_name_H-M   'P 1'
#
loop_
_entity.id
_entity.type
_entity.pdbx_description
1 polymer ?
#
loop_
_entity_poly.entity_id
_entity_poly.type
_entity_poly.pdbx_seq_one_letter_code
_entity_poly.pdbx_strand_id
1 'polypeptide(L)'
;MTMRTVTAKNNLSAAEYQLLDAWWRAANYLSVGQIYLRSNPLLREPLQLSHVKSRLLGHWGTTPGLNFIYAHLNRVICRDDLDVIFLAGPGHGGPALCANTWLEGSYSELYGDVSRDG
;
A
#
# COMPACT_ATOMS: atom_id res chain seq x y z
N MET A 1 -32.31 18.31 7.11
CA MET A 1 -31.08 17.94 6.39
C MET A 1 -30.28 19.22 6.19
N THR A 2 -29.46 19.58 7.16
CA THR A 2 -28.73 20.86 7.14
C THR A 2 -27.41 20.63 6.42
N MET A 3 -27.27 21.19 5.21
CA MET A 3 -25.98 21.23 4.52
C MET A 3 -25.02 22.06 5.38
N ARG A 4 -24.07 21.40 6.03
CA ARG A 4 -22.88 22.07 6.56
C ARG A 4 -22.09 22.58 5.37
N THR A 5 -21.98 23.90 5.25
CA THR A 5 -21.00 24.56 4.40
C THR A 5 -19.63 24.07 4.82
N VAL A 6 -18.97 23.24 4.01
CA VAL A 6 -17.58 22.82 4.23
C VAL A 6 -16.69 24.00 3.85
N THR A 7 -16.55 24.96 4.75
CA THR A 7 -15.56 26.03 4.64
C THR A 7 -14.40 25.75 5.58
N ALA A 8 -13.52 24.88 5.13
CA ALA A 8 -12.11 24.94 5.45
C ALA A 8 -11.34 24.37 4.26
N LYS A 9 -10.55 25.19 3.56
CA LYS A 9 -9.44 24.70 2.74
C LYS A 9 -8.44 24.09 3.71
N ASN A 10 -8.69 22.85 4.12
CA ASN A 10 -7.81 22.09 4.99
C ASN A 10 -6.73 21.48 4.10
N ASN A 11 -5.81 22.33 3.65
CA ASN A 11 -4.67 21.89 2.87
C ASN A 11 -3.83 20.98 3.77
N LEU A 12 -3.50 19.80 3.26
CA LEU A 12 -2.53 18.89 3.88
C LEU A 12 -1.26 19.66 4.25
N SER A 13 -0.79 19.48 5.48
CA SER A 13 0.54 19.94 5.86
C SER A 13 1.61 19.24 5.01
N ALA A 14 2.79 19.85 4.88
CA ALA A 14 3.91 19.23 4.17
C ALA A 14 4.26 17.85 4.74
N ALA A 15 4.16 17.68 6.06
CA ALA A 15 4.41 16.40 6.73
C ALA A 15 3.36 15.34 6.37
N GLU A 16 2.07 15.69 6.32
CA GLU A 16 1.02 14.75 5.90
C GLU A 16 1.18 14.33 4.43
N TYR A 17 1.55 15.27 3.55
CA TYR A 17 1.87 14.95 2.16
C TYR A 17 3.04 13.97 2.05
N GLN A 18 4.13 14.22 2.79
CA GLN A 18 5.29 13.33 2.79
C GLN A 18 4.95 11.94 3.32
N LEU A 19 4.11 11.85 4.36
CA LEU A 19 3.69 10.56 4.91
C LEU A 19 2.81 9.78 3.93
N LEU A 20 1.84 10.44 3.29
CA LEU A 20 1.01 9.84 2.23
C LEU A 20 1.85 9.33 1.07
N ASP A 21 2.77 10.15 0.56
CA ASP A 21 3.67 9.78 -0.54
C ASP A 21 4.58 8.61 -0.14
N ALA A 22 5.15 8.64 1.07
CA ALA A 22 6.00 7.58 1.58
C ALA A 22 5.24 6.25 1.68
N TRP A 23 4.01 6.26 2.21
CA TRP A 23 3.17 5.07 2.27
C TRP A 23 2.86 4.54 0.86
N TRP A 24 2.42 5.41 -0.04
CA TRP A 24 2.09 5.02 -1.42
C TRP A 24 3.29 4.40 -2.13
N ARG A 25 4.48 5.00 -2.00
CA ARG A 25 5.73 4.48 -2.57
C ARG A 25 6.17 3.18 -1.93
N ALA A 26 6.06 3.04 -0.61
CA ALA A 26 6.37 1.79 0.07
C ALA A 26 5.45 0.65 -0.40
N ALA A 27 4.14 0.91 -0.49
CA ALA A 27 3.17 -0.07 -0.99
C ALA A 27 3.44 -0.45 -2.46
N ASN A 28 3.79 0.52 -3.30
CA ASN A 28 4.19 0.27 -4.68
C ASN A 28 5.48 -0.56 -4.78
N TYR A 29 6.48 -0.26 -3.96
CA TYR A 29 7.74 -1.01 -3.91
C TYR A 29 7.51 -2.47 -3.52
N LEU A 30 6.74 -2.71 -2.46
CA LEU A 30 6.36 -4.06 -2.03
C LEU A 30 5.55 -4.79 -3.09
N SER A 31 4.64 -4.08 -3.77
CA SER A 31 3.84 -4.66 -4.86
C SER A 31 4.72 -5.13 -6.03
N VAL A 32 5.74 -4.36 -6.39
CA VAL A 32 6.75 -4.77 -7.39
C VAL A 32 7.54 -5.97 -6.87
N GLY A 33 7.99 -5.95 -5.62
CA GLY A 33 8.68 -7.09 -4.99
C GLY A 33 7.86 -8.38 -5.08
N GLN A 34 6.58 -8.32 -4.76
CA GLN A 34 5.65 -9.46 -4.86
C GLN A 34 5.54 -10.02 -6.28
N ILE A 35 5.52 -9.17 -7.31
CA ILE A 35 5.36 -9.61 -8.70
C ILE A 35 6.67 -10.16 -9.28
N TYR A 36 7.80 -9.51 -8.97
CA TYR A 36 9.06 -9.73 -9.71
C TYR A 36 10.14 -10.45 -8.91
N LEU A 37 10.23 -10.27 -7.58
CA LEU A 37 11.38 -10.73 -6.79
C LEU A 37 11.09 -12.04 -6.05
N ARG A 38 12.06 -12.94 -6.05
CA ARG A 38 12.08 -14.15 -5.20
C ARG A 38 13.03 -14.02 -4.00
N SER A 39 13.95 -13.05 -4.02
CA SER A 39 14.91 -12.78 -2.95
C SER A 39 15.45 -11.35 -3.07
N ASN A 40 16.28 -10.93 -2.11
CA ASN A 40 16.87 -9.59 -2.04
C ASN A 40 15.82 -8.45 -2.15
N PRO A 41 14.75 -8.48 -1.32
CA PRO A 41 13.61 -7.57 -1.48
C PRO A 41 13.95 -6.11 -1.24
N LEU A 42 15.02 -5.80 -0.50
CA LEU A 42 15.50 -4.44 -0.22
C LEU A 42 16.73 -4.03 -1.04
N LEU A 43 17.16 -4.86 -2.00
CA LEU A 43 18.35 -4.60 -2.82
C LEU A 43 19.61 -4.30 -2.00
N ARG A 44 19.84 -5.07 -0.92
CA ARG A 44 21.03 -4.93 -0.05
C ARG A 44 22.34 -5.26 -0.79
N GLU A 45 22.22 -6.02 -1.87
CA GLU A 45 23.26 -6.25 -2.87
C GLU A 45 22.73 -5.87 -4.27
N PRO A 46 23.62 -5.59 -5.26
CA PRO A 46 23.20 -5.25 -6.62
C PRO A 46 22.22 -6.28 -7.20
N LEU A 47 21.18 -5.80 -7.90
CA LEU A 47 20.15 -6.66 -8.47
C LEU A 47 20.75 -7.60 -9.52
N GLN A 48 20.51 -8.90 -9.37
CA GLN A 48 20.91 -9.94 -10.31
C GLN A 48 19.68 -10.67 -10.84
N LEU A 49 19.81 -11.29 -12.02
CA LEU A 49 18.72 -12.06 -12.62
C LEU A 49 18.25 -13.22 -11.71
N SER A 50 19.16 -13.78 -10.91
CA SER A 50 18.86 -14.82 -9.91
C SER A 50 17.85 -14.37 -8.84
N HIS A 51 17.70 -13.07 -8.58
CA HIS A 51 16.73 -12.51 -7.63
C HIS A 51 15.33 -12.37 -8.23
N VAL A 52 15.20 -12.47 -9.56
CA VAL A 52 13.93 -12.35 -10.27
C VAL A 52 13.26 -13.72 -10.36
N LYS A 53 11.93 -13.77 -10.21
CA LYS A 53 11.15 -14.99 -10.39
C LYS A 53 11.27 -15.48 -11.83
N SER A 54 11.42 -16.79 -12.02
CA SER A 54 11.44 -17.41 -13.35
C SER A 54 10.10 -17.30 -14.09
N ARG A 55 9.00 -17.14 -13.35
CA ARG A 55 7.66 -16.90 -13.87
C ARG A 55 7.07 -15.67 -13.19
N LEU A 56 6.79 -14.64 -14.00
CA LEU A 56 6.19 -13.39 -13.54
C LEU A 56 4.67 -13.56 -13.54
N LEU A 57 4.06 -13.49 -12.35
CA LEU A 57 2.62 -13.60 -12.16
C LEU A 57 2.15 -12.48 -11.24
N GLY A 58 1.05 -11.84 -11.63
CA GLY A 58 0.47 -10.69 -10.94
C GLY A 58 0.11 -9.58 -11.91
N HIS A 59 -0.61 -8.58 -11.42
CA HIS A 59 -1.06 -7.45 -12.23
C HIS A 59 -0.52 -6.15 -11.66
N TRP A 60 0.19 -5.40 -12.50
CA TRP A 60 0.68 -4.07 -12.12
C TRP A 60 -0.32 -2.96 -12.45
N GLY A 61 -1.03 -3.03 -13.59
CA GLY A 61 -1.76 -1.88 -14.14
C GLY A 61 -2.72 -1.17 -13.18
N THR A 62 -3.47 -1.90 -12.36
CA THR A 62 -4.41 -1.30 -11.37
C THR A 62 -3.77 -1.01 -10.00
N THR A 63 -2.65 -1.68 -9.70
CA THR A 63 -2.07 -1.78 -8.36
C THR A 63 -1.62 -0.43 -7.77
N PRO A 64 -0.92 0.46 -8.51
CA PRO A 64 -0.59 1.79 -8.00
C PRO A 64 -1.81 2.66 -7.67
N GLY A 65 -2.88 2.52 -8.46
CA GLY A 65 -4.14 3.23 -8.21
C GLY A 65 -4.81 2.74 -6.94
N LEU A 66 -4.84 1.42 -6.70
CA LEU A 66 -5.35 0.85 -5.45
C LEU A 66 -4.50 1.29 -4.25
N ASN A 67 -3.18 1.25 -4.35
CA ASN A 67 -2.28 1.72 -3.29
C ASN A 67 -2.49 3.21 -2.97
N PHE A 68 -2.71 4.04 -4.00
CA PHE A 68 -2.99 5.46 -3.82
C PHE A 68 -4.28 5.67 -3.05
N ILE A 69 -5.37 5.02 -3.47
CA ILE A 69 -6.67 5.12 -2.79
C ILE A 69 -6.56 4.61 -1.36
N TYR A 70 -5.90 3.48 -1.13
CA TYR A 70 -5.72 2.90 0.21
C TYR A 70 -5.00 3.87 1.16
N ALA A 71 -3.89 4.48 0.73
CA ALA A 71 -3.16 5.47 1.53
C ALA A 71 -4.04 6.67 1.91
N HIS A 72 -4.83 7.17 0.96
CA HIS A 72 -5.75 8.28 1.20
C HIS A 72 -6.94 7.91 2.10
N LEU A 73 -7.44 6.67 2.01
CA LEU A 73 -8.47 6.16 2.90
C LEU A 73 -7.94 6.00 4.32
N ASN A 74 -6.75 5.40 4.50
CA ASN A 74 -6.09 5.31 5.81
C ASN A 74 -5.98 6.68 6.48
N ARG A 75 -5.62 7.71 5.71
CA ARG A 75 -5.59 9.07 6.25
C ARG A 75 -6.95 9.55 6.73
N VAL A 76 -8.01 9.35 5.94
CA VAL A 76 -9.36 9.81 6.31
C VAL A 76 -9.91 9.02 7.49
N ILE A 77 -9.65 7.70 7.55
CA ILE A 77 -9.96 6.83 8.69
C ILE A 77 -9.29 7.37 9.96
N CYS A 78 -7.97 7.59 9.94
CA CYS A 78 -7.24 8.06 11.12
C CYS A 78 -7.60 9.49 11.54
N ARG A 79 -7.89 10.39 10.58
CA ARG A 79 -8.22 11.79 10.88
C ARG A 79 -9.59 11.91 11.53
N ASP A 80 -10.57 11.18 11.01
CA ASP A 80 -11.98 11.36 11.33
C ASP A 80 -12.57 10.24 12.21
N ASP A 81 -11.77 9.22 12.55
CA ASP A 81 -12.18 8.05 13.34
C ASP A 81 -13.37 7.31 12.68
N LEU A 82 -13.16 6.86 11.45
CA LEU A 82 -14.23 6.25 10.62
C LEU A 82 -14.08 4.74 10.47
N ASP A 83 -15.20 4.04 10.61
CA ASP A 83 -15.33 2.64 10.18
C ASP A 83 -15.50 2.57 8.66
N VAL A 84 -14.52 1.97 7.97
CA VAL A 84 -14.50 1.88 6.50
C VAL A 84 -14.21 0.45 6.06
N ILE A 85 -14.95 -0.02 5.06
CA ILE A 85 -14.67 -1.28 4.35
C ILE A 85 -14.13 -0.94 2.96
N PHE A 86 -12.96 -1.48 2.62
CA PHE A 86 -12.37 -1.31 1.28
C PHE A 86 -12.79 -2.45 0.34
N LEU A 87 -13.68 -2.16 -0.61
CA LEU A 87 -14.08 -3.11 -1.65
C LEU A 87 -13.31 -2.84 -2.95
N ALA A 88 -12.29 -3.66 -3.21
CA ALA A 88 -11.48 -3.55 -4.43
C ALA A 88 -12.23 -4.13 -5.64
N GLY A 89 -12.85 -3.28 -6.46
CA GLY A 89 -13.46 -3.67 -7.74
C GLY A 89 -12.50 -4.40 -8.68
N PRO A 90 -11.32 -3.83 -9.02
CA PRO A 90 -10.31 -4.54 -9.82
C PRO A 90 -9.52 -5.54 -8.94
N GLY A 91 -10.17 -6.62 -8.53
CA GLY A 91 -9.63 -7.60 -7.57
C GLY A 91 -8.36 -8.34 -8.02
N HIS A 92 -7.99 -8.26 -9.31
CA HIS A 92 -6.71 -8.77 -9.81
C HIS A 92 -5.49 -7.97 -9.30
N GLY A 93 -5.72 -6.80 -8.69
CA GLY A 93 -4.72 -5.98 -8.00
C GLY A 93 -4.35 -6.47 -6.59
N GLY A 94 -4.41 -7.77 -6.35
CA GLY A 94 -4.08 -8.40 -5.06
C GLY A 94 -2.77 -7.90 -4.40
N PRO A 95 -1.67 -7.63 -5.15
CA PRO A 95 -0.44 -7.12 -4.55
C PRO A 95 -0.61 -5.83 -3.74
N ALA A 96 -1.56 -4.96 -4.13
CA ALA A 96 -1.86 -3.73 -3.40
C ALA A 96 -2.36 -4.03 -1.98
N LEU A 97 -3.32 -4.96 -1.85
CA LEU A 97 -3.94 -5.30 -0.58
C LEU A 97 -2.96 -6.02 0.35
N CYS A 98 -2.18 -6.96 -0.19
CA CYS A 98 -1.12 -7.62 0.57
C CYS A 98 -0.06 -6.62 1.05
N ALA A 99 0.34 -5.66 0.21
CA ALA A 99 1.32 -4.65 0.60
C ALA A 99 0.80 -3.74 1.72
N ASN A 100 -0.44 -3.23 1.61
CA ASN A 100 -0.99 -2.32 2.61
C ASN A 100 -1.27 -3.03 3.94
N THR A 101 -1.85 -4.23 3.91
CA THR A 101 -2.15 -5.00 5.14
C THR A 101 -0.87 -5.45 5.85
N TRP A 102 0.23 -5.69 5.12
CA TRP A 102 1.55 -5.92 5.73
C TRP A 102 2.14 -4.63 6.34
N LEU A 103 2.00 -3.49 5.66
CA LEU A 103 2.48 -2.19 6.15
C LEU A 103 1.77 -1.74 7.42
N GLU A 104 0.46 -1.95 7.55
CA GLU A 104 -0.28 -1.63 8.77
C GLU A 104 -0.13 -2.72 9.85
N GLY A 105 0.09 -3.97 9.44
CA GLY A 105 0.47 -5.10 10.28
C GLY A 105 -0.57 -6.19 10.47
N SER A 106 -1.80 -5.95 10.02
CA SER A 106 -2.91 -6.92 10.06
C SER A 106 -2.57 -8.22 9.29
N TYR A 107 -1.73 -8.14 8.25
CA TYR A 107 -1.26 -9.33 7.53
C TYR A 107 -0.42 -10.25 8.42
N SER A 108 0.51 -9.69 9.20
CA SER A 108 1.41 -10.46 10.08
C SER A 108 0.72 -10.95 11.35
N GLU A 109 -0.34 -10.28 11.80
CA GLU A 109 -1.21 -10.80 12.87
C GLU A 109 -1.91 -12.10 12.45
N LEU A 110 -2.31 -12.19 11.18
CA LEU A 110 -2.93 -13.39 10.61
C LEU A 110 -1.90 -14.45 10.19
N TYR A 111 -0.78 -14.03 9.59
CA TYR A 111 0.29 -14.87 9.07
C TYR A 111 1.59 -14.61 9.82
N GLY A 112 1.74 -15.23 11.00
CA GLY A 112 2.88 -15.00 11.89
C GLY A 112 4.25 -15.42 11.34
N ASP A 113 4.28 -16.21 10.27
CA ASP A 113 5.49 -16.58 9.52
C ASP A 113 5.96 -15.50 8.54
N VAL A 114 5.12 -14.48 8.26
CA VAL A 114 5.46 -13.30 7.48
C VAL A 114 5.60 -12.12 8.43
N SER A 115 6.75 -12.02 9.09
CA SER A 115 7.07 -10.92 10.00
C SER A 115 7.21 -9.57 9.28
N ARG A 116 7.18 -8.47 10.05
CA ARG A 116 7.37 -7.09 9.58
C ARG A 116 8.83 -6.65 9.62
N ASP A 117 9.77 -7.59 9.61
CA ASP A 117 11.20 -7.32 9.56
C ASP A 117 11.65 -7.20 8.09
N GLY A 118 12.23 -6.05 7.75
CA GLY A 118 12.85 -5.77 6.46
C GLY A 118 14.37 -5.87 6.54
#